data_AF-A0A9E5DPD4-F1
#
_entry.id   AF-A0A9E5DPD4-F1
#
_cell.length_a   1.000
_cell.length_b   1.000
_cell.length_c   1.000
_cell.angle_alpha   90.00
_cell.angle_beta   90.00
_cell.angle_gamma   90.00
#
_symmetry.space_group_name_H-M   'P 1'
#
loop_
_entity.id
_entity.type
_entity.pdbx_description
1 polymer ?
#
loop_
_entity_poly.entity_id
_entity_poly.type
_entity_poly.pdbx_seq_one_letter_code
_entity_poly.pdbx_strand_id
1 'polypeptide(L)' 'MPIEIPDVVIGRLPVYYRLLARMQREDRAVVSSQELGDALGVTSAQIRKDLSYFGRFGKQGRG' A
#
# COMPACT_ATOMS: atom_id res chain seq x y z
N MET A 1 6.80 -6.76 -22.91
CA MET A 1 7.39 -7.63 -21.86
C MET A 1 6.42 -7.68 -20.70
N PRO A 2 6.15 -8.84 -20.08
CA PRO A 2 5.34 -8.88 -18.88
C PRO A 2 5.99 -8.02 -17.79
N ILE A 3 5.19 -7.30 -17.01
CA ILE A 3 5.68 -6.55 -15.86
C ILE A 3 6.11 -7.59 -14.83
N GLU A 4 7.42 -7.73 -14.65
CA GLU A 4 7.97 -8.59 -13.59
C GLU A 4 7.88 -7.83 -12.27
N ILE A 5 7.03 -8.33 -11.36
CA ILE A 5 6.85 -7.74 -10.04
C ILE A 5 7.96 -8.30 -9.14
N PRO A 6 8.80 -7.46 -8.51
CA PRO A 6 9.90 -7.96 -7.70
C PRO A 6 9.41 -8.80 -6.51
N ASP A 7 10.12 -9.90 -6.18
CA ASP A 7 9.77 -10.78 -5.06
C ASP A 7 9.65 -10.04 -3.72
N VAL A 8 10.48 -9.02 -3.50
CA VAL A 8 10.41 -8.17 -2.29
C VAL A 8 9.09 -7.39 -2.20
N VAL A 9 8.49 -7.04 -3.34
CA VAL A 9 7.17 -6.39 -3.40
C VAL A 9 6.09 -7.43 -3.07
N ILE A 10 6.17 -8.62 -3.66
CA ILE A 10 5.25 -9.73 -3.39
C ILE A 10 5.29 -10.08 -1.89
N GLY A 11 6.48 -10.17 -1.29
CA GLY A 11 6.67 -10.45 0.13
C GLY A 11 6.07 -9.40 1.07
N ARG A 12 5.87 -8.16 0.61
CA ARG A 12 5.25 -7.07 1.39
C ARG A 12 3.72 -7.05 1.29
N LEU A 13 3.13 -7.68 0.29
CA LEU A 13 1.66 -7.70 0.11
C LEU A 13 0.89 -8.22 1.34
N PRO A 14 1.28 -9.33 2.00
CA PRO A 14 0.56 -9.80 3.18
C PRO A 14 0.59 -8.80 4.34
N VAL A 15 1.65 -7.99 4.44
CA VAL A 15 1.79 -6.94 5.46
C VAL A 15 0.81 -5.81 5.18
N TYR A 16 0.78 -5.31 3.94
CA TYR A 16 -0.18 -4.28 3.52
C TYR A 16 -1.62 -4.74 3.72
N TYR A 17 -1.93 -5.97 3.31
CA TYR A 17 -3.27 -6.54 3.45
C TYR A 17 -3.72 -6.61 4.90
N ARG A 18 -2.89 -7.12 5.83
CA ARG A 18 -3.25 -7.21 7.25
C ARG A 18 -3.53 -5.84 7.86
N LEU A 19 -2.74 -4.82 7.51
CA LEU A 19 -2.95 -3.47 8.02
C LEU A 19 -4.23 -2.85 7.45
N LEU A 20 -4.44 -2.94 6.14
CA LEU A 20 -5.64 -2.43 5.47
C LEU A 20 -6.90 -3.13 5.99
N ALA A 21 -6.87 -4.45 6.18
CA ALA A 21 -7.98 -5.21 6.75
C ALA A 21 -8.26 -4.83 8.21
N ARG A 22 -7.24 -4.40 8.97
CA ARG A 22 -7.46 -3.82 10.31
C ARG A 22 -8.14 -2.46 10.21
N MET A 23 -7.62 -1.55 9.40
CA MET A 23 -8.19 -0.21 9.21
C MET A 23 -9.62 -0.27 8.67
N GLN A 24 -9.93 -1.22 7.78
CA GLN A 24 -11.29 -1.44 7.30
C GLN A 24 -12.26 -1.83 8.43
N ARG A 25 -11.81 -2.64 9.41
CA ARG A 25 -12.60 -2.98 10.61
C ARG A 25 -12.77 -1.80 11.57
N GLU A 26 -11.95 -0.77 11.43
CA GLU A 26 -12.06 0.52 12.15
C GLU A 26 -12.90 1.53 11.35
N ASP A 27 -13.73 1.06 10.40
CA ASP A 27 -14.58 1.85 9.49
C ASP A 27 -13.83 2.89 8.64
N ARG A 28 -12.54 2.68 8.41
CA ARG A 28 -11.75 3.57 7.57
C ARG A 28 -11.94 3.25 6.08
N ALA A 29 -12.71 4.10 5.40
CA ALA A 29 -12.95 3.98 3.96
C ALA A 29 -11.77 4.41 3.08
N VAL A 30 -10.91 5.30 3.57
CA VAL A 30 -9.75 5.83 2.84
C VAL A 30 -8.53 5.86 3.76
N VAL A 31 -7.39 5.45 3.20
CA VAL A 31 -6.10 5.42 3.88
C VAL A 31 -5.04 5.99 2.95
N SER A 32 -4.26 6.94 3.44
CA SER A 32 -3.15 7.52 2.67
C SER A 32 -1.90 6.63 2.73
N SER A 33 -1.05 6.75 1.71
CA SER A 33 0.28 6.10 1.72
C SER A 33 1.17 6.56 2.88
N GLN A 34 0.92 7.75 3.46
CA GLN A 34 1.64 8.23 4.63
C GLN A 34 1.24 7.46 5.88
N GLU A 35 -0.06 7.29 6.13
CA GLU A 35 -0.55 6.55 7.29
C GLU A 35 -0.16 5.07 7.27
N LEU A 36 -0.17 4.44 6.08
CA LEU A 36 0.39 3.10 5.91
C LEU A 36 1.88 3.07 6.22
N GLY A 37 2.61 4.12 5.82
CA GLY A 37 4.04 4.25 6.08
C GLY A 37 4.36 4.38 7.56
N ASP A 38 3.65 5.27 8.25
CA ASP A 38 3.81 5.51 9.68
C ASP A 38 3.49 4.25 10.50
N ALA A 39 2.46 3.50 10.11
CA ALA A 39 2.07 2.26 10.79
C ALA A 39 3.02 1.08 10.52
N LEU A 40 3.75 1.07 9.40
CA LEU A 40 4.63 -0.03 8.98
C LEU A 40 6.13 0.29 9.14
N GLY A 41 6.50 1.52 9.47
CA GLY A 41 7.89 1.98 9.46
C GLY A 41 8.50 2.01 8.05
N VAL A 42 7.68 2.27 7.03
CA VAL A 42 8.09 2.31 5.61
C VAL A 42 7.78 3.67 5.02
N THR A 43 8.58 4.15 4.06
CA THR A 43 8.30 5.45 3.44
C THR A 43 7.05 5.39 2.55
N SER A 44 6.29 6.48 2.53
CA SER A 44 5.11 6.60 1.66
C SER A 44 5.47 6.44 0.16
N ALA A 45 6.68 6.87 -0.23
CA ALA A 45 7.20 6.68 -1.57
C ALA A 45 7.39 5.19 -1.94
N GLN A 46 7.92 4.39 -1.01
CA GLN A 46 8.07 2.95 -1.22
C GLN A 46 6.71 2.26 -1.38
N ILE A 47 5.73 2.62 -0.56
CA ILE A 47 4.38 2.05 -0.64
C ILE A 47 3.73 2.38 -1.98
N ARG A 48 3.81 3.65 -2.43
CA ARG A 48 3.29 4.06 -3.75
C ARG A 48 3.96 3.29 -4.88
N LYS A 49 5.28 3.09 -4.82
CA LYS A 49 6.02 2.31 -5.81
C LYS A 49 5.58 0.85 -5.82
N ASP A 50 5.46 0.22 -4.65
CA ASP A 50 5.06 -1.19 -4.54
C ASP A 50 3.65 -1.42 -5.08
N LEU A 51 2.69 -0.58 -4.69
CA LEU A 51 1.31 -0.68 -5.16
C LEU A 51 1.19 -0.36 -6.66
N SER A 52 2.06 0.49 -7.22
CA SER A 52 2.02 0.83 -8.65
C SER A 52 2.23 -0.38 -9.58
N TYR A 53 2.88 -1.46 -9.12
CA TYR A 53 3.03 -2.70 -9.88
C TYR A 53 1.70 -3.43 -10.11
N PHE A 54 0.68 -3.19 -9.28
CA PHE A 54 -0.62 -3.86 -9.35
C PHE A 54 -1.73 -2.97 -9.91
N GLY A 55 -1.39 -1.74 -10.30
CA GLY A 55 -2.35 -0.77 -10.83
C GLY A 55 -2.18 0.62 -10.21
N ARG A 56 -3.10 1.52 -10.56
CA ARG A 56 -3.13 2.87 -9.97
C ARG A 56 -4.09 2.88 -8.78
N PHE A 57 -3.52 2.96 -7.59
CA PHE A 57 -4.25 3.10 -6.33
C PHE A 57 -4.17 4.54 -5.83
N GLY A 58 -5.28 5.03 -5.28
CA GLY A 58 -5.41 6.38 -4.70
C GLY A 58 -6.01 7.43 -5.65
N LYS A 59 -6.40 8.56 -5.06
CA LYS A 59 -6.78 9.80 -5.78
C LYS A 59 -5.91 10.94 -5.29
N GLN A 60 -5.39 11.74 -6.23
CA GLN A 60 -4.57 12.91 -5.89
C GLN A 60 -5.32 13.81 -4.89
N GLY A 61 -4.69 14.05 -3.73
CA GLY A 61 -5.25 14.86 -2.65
C GLY A 61 -6.24 14.17 -1.70
N ARG A 62 -6.50 12.86 -1.84
CA ARG A 62 -7.37 12.10 -0.90
C ARG A 62 -6.71 10.89 -0.25
N GLY A 63 -5.46 10.60 -0.59
CA GLY A 63 -4.85 9.29 -0.31
C GLY A 63 -4.87 8.44 -1.55
#